data_AF-A0A1C6MU15-F1
#
_entry.id   AF-A0A1C6MU15-F1
#
_cell.length_a   1.000
_cell.length_b   1.000
_cell.length_c   1.000
_cell.angle_alpha   90.00
_cell.angle_beta   90.00
_cell.angle_gamma   90.00
#
_symmetry.space_group_name_H-M   'P 1'
#
loop_
_entity.id
_entity.type
_entity.pdbx_description
1 polymer ?
#
loop_
_entity_poly.entity_id
_entity_poly.type
_entity_poly.pdbx_seq_one_letter_code
_entity_poly.pdbx_strand_id
1 'polypeptide(L)'
;MSTVLLVHAKGGPPLGHVLSRTAARAEVHLLALSELPPAVASQAGRLCASVTVPAEEERRDLVPLIVRRAEAVGADAVLTFSEYAVVAVAEACDALGLAGAGSAAALARDKRMMREVWRRRGLPQPEFRPVATRTDLHEAADALPVPMLLKAAWSAGSTAHQIIGSPGEAEAAWRRSREVMAESARLGFAELHVAEADAHFVVEQIVTGDAGEWFDEPGWGDYVSVEGVVADGVFHPVCVSGRMPTVEPFTERASITPALLPAGLQDRVVELAREAVDALGLRDCGTHTEIKLGAGGRMWLIETAARFGGAMTVPQIEEVFRLDLVGMLVDHLLGRTVAWPERVLGPERAQGAAGSLVVLAVDGDGAAWRDRRVWDFPAVKEAVALSEGSDLSVVPESSLPDGADVPVYDPAGGANTMAALCLLSAADAGTVIRDFTTLVDALPSVLPPAAPATSALPNGAPATSVLPPAAKAALAAPAVRKPAPAVRKPALTAPTVRQSVPAAPEEVPA
;
A
#
# COMPACT_ATOMS: atom_id res chain seq x y z
N MET A 1 18.29 -23.11 9.81
CA MET A 1 18.07 -21.67 9.56
C MET A 1 16.57 -21.53 9.37
N SER A 2 15.92 -20.55 9.99
CA SER A 2 14.48 -20.39 9.81
C SER A 2 14.17 -20.01 8.36
N THR A 3 13.05 -20.49 7.83
CA THR A 3 12.62 -20.27 6.45
C THR A 3 11.40 -19.37 6.41
N VAL A 4 11.42 -18.36 5.56
CA VAL A 4 10.33 -17.40 5.37
C VAL A 4 9.84 -17.45 3.93
N LEU A 5 8.53 -17.62 3.74
CA LEU A 5 7.87 -17.35 2.46
C LEU A 5 7.37 -15.89 2.46
N LEU A 6 8.05 -15.04 1.70
CA LEU A 6 7.59 -13.67 1.46
C LEU A 6 6.69 -13.66 0.22
N VAL A 7 5.42 -13.29 0.40
CA VAL A 7 4.46 -13.12 -0.69
C VAL A 7 4.45 -11.65 -1.09
N HIS A 8 4.82 -11.36 -2.34
CA HIS A 8 4.90 -10.00 -2.86
C HIS A 8 3.82 -9.73 -3.91
N ALA A 9 3.12 -8.61 -3.71
CA ALA A 9 2.33 -7.90 -4.70
C ALA A 9 2.46 -6.39 -4.43
N LYS A 10 1.75 -5.55 -5.18
CA LYS A 10 1.78 -4.09 -5.00
C LYS A 10 1.22 -3.64 -3.64
N GLY A 11 1.62 -2.44 -3.22
CA GLY A 11 1.27 -1.87 -1.91
C GLY A 11 2.30 -2.21 -0.83
N GLY A 12 2.35 -1.39 0.22
CA GLY A 12 3.34 -1.50 1.29
C GLY A 12 4.67 -0.77 1.02
N PRO A 13 5.69 -1.00 1.87
CA PRO A 13 7.02 -0.42 1.74
C PRO A 13 7.78 -1.01 0.54
N PRO A 14 8.92 -0.41 0.16
CA PRO A 14 9.69 -0.83 -1.01
C PRO A 14 10.18 -2.27 -0.85
N LEU A 15 9.99 -3.10 -1.88
CA LEU A 15 10.35 -4.52 -1.85
C LEU A 15 11.84 -4.73 -1.63
N GLY A 16 12.71 -3.91 -2.22
CA GLY A 16 14.15 -4.04 -2.02
C GLY A 16 14.55 -3.90 -0.54
N HIS A 17 13.91 -2.94 0.16
CA HIS A 17 14.07 -2.74 1.59
C HIS A 17 13.56 -3.95 2.38
N VAL A 18 12.33 -4.40 2.12
CA VAL A 18 11.73 -5.58 2.76
C VAL A 18 12.60 -6.83 2.59
N LEU A 19 13.07 -7.11 1.37
CA LEU A 19 13.89 -8.28 1.08
C LEU A 19 15.20 -8.25 1.86
N SER A 20 15.86 -7.09 1.90
CA SER A 20 17.12 -6.94 2.63
C SER A 20 16.95 -7.21 4.13
N ARG A 21 15.90 -6.65 4.75
CA ARG A 21 15.63 -6.84 6.18
C ARG A 21 15.18 -8.25 6.51
N THR A 22 14.33 -8.85 5.66
CA THR A 22 13.89 -10.24 5.83
C THR A 22 15.07 -11.21 5.70
N ALA A 23 15.92 -11.05 4.68
CA ALA A 23 17.08 -11.92 4.44
C ALA A 23 18.17 -11.82 5.52
N ALA A 24 18.19 -10.71 6.27
CA ALA A 24 19.05 -10.58 7.44
C ALA A 24 18.60 -11.46 8.63
N ARG A 25 17.34 -11.92 8.64
CA ARG A 25 16.74 -12.68 9.76
C ARG A 25 16.51 -14.16 9.47
N ALA A 26 16.32 -14.51 8.19
CA ALA A 26 15.89 -15.84 7.76
C ALA A 26 16.28 -16.15 6.30
N GLU A 27 16.21 -17.42 5.91
CA GLU A 27 16.27 -17.82 4.50
C GLU A 27 14.96 -17.42 3.82
N VAL A 28 15.04 -16.67 2.71
CA VAL A 28 13.85 -16.09 2.05
C VAL A 28 13.51 -16.85 0.78
N HIS A 29 12.26 -17.29 0.67
CA HIS A 29 11.64 -17.69 -0.59
C HIS A 29 10.62 -16.63 -0.99
N LEU A 30 10.76 -16.07 -2.19
CA LEU A 30 9.88 -15.03 -2.70
C LEU A 30 8.84 -15.64 -3.63
N LEU A 31 7.56 -15.45 -3.32
CA LEU A 31 6.44 -15.65 -4.24
C LEU A 31 6.02 -14.29 -4.80
N ALA A 32 6.39 -14.01 -6.04
CA ALA A 32 6.12 -12.74 -6.71
C ALA A 32 4.82 -12.83 -7.53
N LEU A 33 3.72 -12.30 -6.98
CA LEU A 33 2.41 -12.21 -7.62
C LEU A 33 2.30 -11.01 -8.58
N SER A 34 3.22 -10.05 -8.47
CA SER A 34 3.39 -8.91 -9.37
C SER A 34 4.78 -8.92 -9.99
N GLU A 35 4.93 -8.24 -11.13
CA GLU A 35 6.23 -8.06 -11.77
C GLU A 35 7.21 -7.36 -10.80
N LEU A 36 8.42 -7.90 -10.70
CA LEU A 36 9.46 -7.33 -9.85
C LEU A 36 10.04 -6.10 -10.55
N PRO A 37 10.16 -4.95 -9.84
CA PRO A 37 10.86 -3.80 -10.39
C PRO A 37 12.27 -4.20 -10.85
N PRO A 38 12.76 -3.73 -12.01
CA PRO A 38 14.07 -4.12 -12.54
C PRO A 38 15.22 -3.93 -11.55
N ALA A 39 15.17 -2.84 -10.77
CA ALA A 39 16.13 -2.56 -9.71
C ALA A 39 16.18 -3.67 -8.63
N VAL A 40 15.01 -4.23 -8.29
CA VAL A 40 14.85 -5.24 -7.24
C VAL A 40 15.09 -6.66 -7.75
N ALA A 41 14.77 -6.96 -9.02
CA ALA A 41 14.93 -8.29 -9.60
C ALA A 41 16.35 -8.86 -9.42
N SER A 42 17.37 -8.02 -9.60
CA SER A 42 18.77 -8.43 -9.39
C SER A 42 19.10 -8.70 -7.91
N GLN A 43 18.52 -7.94 -6.99
CA GLN A 43 18.70 -8.12 -5.55
C GLN A 43 17.98 -9.37 -5.06
N ALA A 44 16.75 -9.61 -5.53
CA ALA A 44 15.97 -10.80 -5.20
C ALA A 44 16.73 -12.09 -5.52
N GLY A 45 17.42 -12.16 -6.67
CA GLY A 45 18.25 -13.32 -7.01
C GLY A 45 19.47 -13.55 -6.12
N ARG A 46 19.90 -12.54 -5.33
CA ARG A 46 20.98 -12.67 -4.35
C ARG A 46 20.48 -12.91 -2.93
N LEU A 47 19.36 -12.30 -2.58
CA LEU A 47 18.81 -12.31 -1.22
C LEU A 47 17.86 -13.46 -0.96
N CYS A 48 17.27 -14.06 -2.00
CA CYS A 48 16.32 -15.15 -1.88
C CYS A 48 16.97 -16.49 -2.26
N ALA A 49 16.68 -17.54 -1.49
CA ALA A 49 16.98 -18.92 -1.85
C ALA A 49 16.19 -19.38 -3.08
N SER A 50 14.99 -18.84 -3.28
CA SER A 50 14.24 -19.00 -4.54
C SER A 50 13.34 -17.81 -4.81
N VAL A 51 13.14 -17.49 -6.09
CA VAL A 51 12.11 -16.56 -6.57
C VAL A 51 11.16 -17.33 -7.47
N THR A 52 9.86 -17.24 -7.22
CA THR A 52 8.81 -17.94 -7.97
C THR A 52 7.78 -16.95 -8.46
N VAL A 53 7.51 -16.98 -9.77
CA VAL A 53 6.41 -16.26 -10.40
C VAL A 53 5.39 -17.30 -10.83
N PRO A 54 4.17 -17.33 -10.25
CA PRO A 54 3.16 -18.31 -10.59
C PRO A 54 2.57 -18.05 -11.97
N ALA A 55 2.12 -19.11 -12.65
CA ALA A 55 1.37 -18.99 -13.89
C ALA A 55 0.02 -18.30 -13.64
N GLU A 56 -0.61 -17.75 -14.67
CA GLU A 56 -1.86 -16.98 -14.52
C GLU A 56 -2.99 -17.84 -13.94
N GLU A 57 -3.04 -19.11 -14.31
CA GLU A 57 -4.06 -20.05 -13.85
C GLU A 57 -3.94 -20.33 -12.35
N GLU A 58 -2.71 -20.37 -11.83
CA GLU A 58 -2.43 -20.60 -10.42
C GLU A 58 -2.79 -19.39 -9.55
N ARG A 59 -2.82 -18.19 -10.14
CA ARG A 59 -3.22 -16.95 -9.43
C ARG A 59 -4.72 -16.87 -9.14
N ARG A 60 -5.53 -17.77 -9.70
CA ARG A 60 -6.98 -17.78 -9.49
C ARG A 60 -7.39 -18.24 -8.08
N ASP A 61 -6.52 -18.97 -7.39
CA ASP A 61 -6.78 -19.48 -6.06
C ASP A 61 -5.53 -19.29 -5.20
N LEU A 62 -5.41 -18.11 -4.60
CA LEU A 62 -4.17 -17.66 -3.97
C LEU A 62 -3.87 -18.41 -2.67
N VAL A 63 -4.89 -18.73 -1.88
CA VAL A 63 -4.67 -19.39 -0.58
C VAL A 63 -4.03 -20.77 -0.77
N PRO A 64 -4.57 -21.70 -1.59
CA PRO A 64 -3.92 -22.98 -1.86
C PRO A 64 -2.56 -22.85 -2.54
N LEU A 65 -2.36 -21.84 -3.40
CA LEU A 65 -1.05 -21.55 -3.99
C LEU A 65 -0.02 -21.20 -2.90
N ILE A 66 -0.36 -20.29 -1.98
CA ILE A 66 0.52 -19.86 -0.89
C ILE A 66 0.80 -21.03 0.05
N VAL A 67 -0.23 -21.77 0.48
CA VAL A 67 -0.11 -22.96 1.33
C VAL A 67 0.84 -23.98 0.71
N ARG A 68 0.57 -24.42 -0.52
CA ARG A 68 1.41 -25.38 -1.24
C ARG A 68 2.86 -24.88 -1.37
N ARG A 69 3.05 -23.57 -1.59
CA ARG A 69 4.40 -23.02 -1.72
C ARG A 69 5.13 -22.98 -0.39
N ALA A 70 4.44 -22.64 0.70
CA ALA A 70 4.97 -22.62 2.05
C ALA A 70 5.40 -24.04 2.47
N GLU A 71 4.54 -25.04 2.25
CA GLU A 71 4.85 -26.45 2.51
C GLU A 71 6.05 -26.94 1.69
N ALA A 72 6.10 -26.58 0.40
CA ALA A 72 7.17 -27.02 -0.51
C ALA A 72 8.56 -26.48 -0.11
N VAL A 73 8.63 -25.33 0.55
CA VAL A 73 9.89 -24.75 1.04
C VAL A 73 10.11 -25.02 2.54
N GLY A 74 9.14 -25.60 3.24
CA GLY A 74 9.18 -25.77 4.69
C GLY A 74 9.22 -24.43 5.43
N ALA A 75 8.33 -23.50 5.07
CA ALA A 75 8.29 -22.17 5.67
C ALA A 75 7.89 -22.24 7.16
N ASP A 76 8.69 -21.60 8.02
CA ASP A 76 8.39 -21.37 9.43
C ASP A 76 7.51 -20.12 9.63
N ALA A 77 7.50 -19.20 8.66
CA ALA A 77 6.61 -18.06 8.63
C ALA A 77 6.24 -17.69 7.17
N VAL A 78 5.02 -17.18 7.00
CA VAL A 78 4.53 -16.61 5.75
C VAL A 78 4.10 -15.18 6.03
N LEU A 79 4.55 -14.23 5.22
CA LEU A 79 4.16 -12.83 5.39
C LEU A 79 4.03 -12.10 4.07
N THR A 80 3.31 -10.98 4.12
CA THR A 80 3.27 -9.99 3.05
C THR A 80 3.19 -8.60 3.64
N PHE A 81 3.69 -7.64 2.88
CA PHE A 81 3.42 -6.22 3.12
C PHE A 81 2.54 -5.62 2.02
N SER A 82 2.06 -6.44 1.08
CA SER A 82 1.14 -5.99 0.04
C SER A 82 -0.26 -5.78 0.61
N GLU A 83 -0.85 -4.64 0.25
CA GLU A 83 -2.27 -4.37 0.49
C GLU A 83 -3.14 -5.48 -0.12
N TYR A 84 -2.89 -5.84 -1.37
CA TYR A 84 -3.75 -6.71 -2.16
C TYR A 84 -3.55 -8.21 -1.90
N ALA A 85 -2.52 -8.60 -1.15
CA ALA A 85 -2.27 -10.00 -0.79
C ALA A 85 -2.54 -10.31 0.70
N VAL A 86 -2.80 -9.30 1.54
CA VAL A 86 -2.87 -9.48 3.00
C VAL A 86 -3.96 -10.46 3.43
N VAL A 87 -5.13 -10.45 2.77
CA VAL A 87 -6.24 -11.37 3.09
C VAL A 87 -5.86 -12.81 2.75
N ALA A 88 -5.36 -13.05 1.53
CA ALA A 88 -4.92 -14.38 1.12
C ALA A 88 -3.80 -14.93 1.99
N VAL A 89 -2.86 -14.08 2.41
CA VAL A 89 -1.77 -14.50 3.30
C VAL A 89 -2.29 -14.79 4.70
N ALA A 90 -3.21 -14.00 5.23
CA ALA A 90 -3.82 -14.27 6.53
C ALA A 90 -4.57 -15.62 6.54
N GLU A 91 -5.38 -15.88 5.52
CA GLU A 91 -6.09 -17.16 5.36
C GLU A 91 -5.13 -18.35 5.16
N ALA A 92 -4.05 -18.15 4.41
CA ALA A 92 -3.01 -19.18 4.25
C ALA A 92 -2.27 -19.47 5.57
N CYS A 93 -1.99 -18.45 6.38
CA CYS A 93 -1.40 -18.64 7.70
C CYS A 93 -2.33 -19.44 8.62
N ASP A 94 -3.63 -19.10 8.64
CA ASP A 94 -4.63 -19.84 9.39
C ASP A 94 -4.71 -21.32 8.95
N ALA A 95 -4.66 -21.59 7.64
CA ALA A 95 -4.65 -22.95 7.09
C ALA A 95 -3.37 -23.74 7.45
N LEU A 96 -2.23 -23.06 7.57
CA LEU A 96 -0.94 -23.66 7.95
C LEU A 96 -0.73 -23.75 9.48
N GLY A 97 -1.59 -23.11 10.27
CA GLY A 97 -1.39 -22.95 11.71
C GLY A 97 -0.22 -22.03 12.07
N LEU A 98 0.12 -21.08 11.19
CA LEU A 98 1.19 -20.09 11.39
C LEU A 98 0.63 -18.77 11.93
N ALA A 99 1.49 -17.99 12.60
CA ALA A 99 1.16 -16.63 13.01
C ALA A 99 0.92 -15.73 11.78
N GLY A 100 -0.01 -14.77 11.90
CA GLY A 100 -0.35 -13.83 10.85
C GLY A 100 -1.47 -12.88 11.26
N ALA A 101 -1.91 -12.01 10.35
CA ALA A 101 -2.93 -10.99 10.64
C ALA A 101 -4.26 -11.56 11.17
N GLY A 102 -4.53 -12.85 10.91
CA GLY A 102 -5.73 -13.57 11.30
C GLY A 102 -6.92 -13.34 10.37
N SER A 103 -7.96 -14.17 10.51
CA SER A 103 -9.19 -14.12 9.70
C SER A 103 -9.90 -12.77 9.66
N ALA A 104 -9.63 -11.88 10.63
CA ALA A 104 -10.15 -10.52 10.66
C ALA A 104 -9.46 -9.55 9.68
N ALA A 105 -8.40 -9.95 8.98
CA ALA A 105 -7.67 -9.10 8.02
C ALA A 105 -8.59 -8.48 6.95
N ALA A 106 -9.66 -9.18 6.54
CA ALA A 106 -10.66 -8.64 5.61
C ALA A 106 -11.40 -7.41 6.15
N LEU A 107 -11.58 -7.30 7.48
CA LEU A 107 -12.19 -6.11 8.12
C LEU A 107 -11.30 -4.87 8.00
N ALA A 108 -9.99 -5.05 7.88
CA ALA A 108 -9.02 -3.98 7.63
C ALA A 108 -8.77 -3.73 6.13
N ARG A 109 -9.52 -4.38 5.24
CA ARG A 109 -9.38 -4.25 3.77
C ARG A 109 -10.65 -3.76 3.09
N ASP A 110 -11.80 -4.31 3.49
CA ASP A 110 -13.08 -3.81 3.03
C ASP A 110 -13.49 -2.57 3.83
N LYS A 111 -13.35 -1.40 3.20
CA LYS A 111 -13.76 -0.12 3.81
C LYS A 111 -15.21 -0.14 4.31
N ARG A 112 -16.13 -0.89 3.70
CA ARG A 112 -17.53 -0.97 4.14
C ARG A 112 -17.63 -1.71 5.48
N MET A 113 -16.91 -2.82 5.61
CA MET A 113 -16.88 -3.62 6.84
C MET A 113 -16.14 -2.89 7.96
N MET A 114 -15.02 -2.27 7.64
CA MET A 114 -14.24 -1.44 8.56
C MET A 114 -15.11 -0.35 9.19
N ARG A 115 -15.81 0.42 8.35
CA ARG A 115 -16.73 1.48 8.79
C ARG A 115 -17.86 0.95 9.65
N GLU A 116 -18.40 -0.22 9.30
CA GLU A 116 -19.45 -0.86 10.07
C GLU A 116 -18.97 -1.27 11.48
N VAL A 117 -17.76 -1.84 11.58
CA VAL A 117 -17.16 -2.22 12.87
C VAL A 117 -16.97 -0.98 13.74
N TRP A 118 -16.38 0.08 13.20
CA TRP A 118 -16.16 1.34 13.91
C TRP A 118 -17.49 2.01 14.33
N ARG A 119 -18.52 1.95 13.47
CA ARG A 119 -19.86 2.47 13.80
C ARG A 119 -20.46 1.77 15.00
N ARG A 120 -20.39 0.44 15.05
CA ARG A 120 -20.90 -0.36 16.18
C ARG A 120 -20.16 -0.10 17.48
N ARG A 121 -18.88 0.30 17.39
CA ARG A 121 -18.05 0.68 18.53
C ARG A 121 -18.19 2.15 18.93
N GLY A 122 -18.92 2.95 18.16
CA GLY A 122 -19.10 4.38 18.42
C GLY A 122 -17.84 5.21 18.14
N LEU A 123 -16.92 4.69 17.32
CA LEU A 123 -15.68 5.39 16.98
C LEU A 123 -15.95 6.51 15.95
N PRO A 124 -15.29 7.66 16.08
CA PRO A 124 -15.55 8.81 15.23
C PRO A 124 -15.01 8.57 13.81
N GLN A 125 -15.89 8.68 12.83
CA GLN A 125 -15.61 8.46 11.41
C GLN A 125 -16.59 9.27 10.56
N PRO A 126 -16.32 9.49 9.25
CA PRO A 126 -17.28 10.13 8.37
C PRO A 126 -18.58 9.31 8.26
N GLU A 127 -19.72 9.99 8.12
CA GLU A 127 -20.97 9.32 7.74
C GLU A 127 -20.78 8.63 6.39
N PHE A 128 -21.28 7.39 6.27
CA PHE A 128 -21.03 6.56 5.09
C PHE A 128 -22.24 5.73 4.65
N ARG A 129 -22.26 5.33 3.37
CA ARG A 129 -23.19 4.34 2.81
C ARG A 129 -22.42 3.34 1.93
N PRO A 130 -22.60 2.02 2.12
CA PRO A 130 -22.04 1.02 1.20
C PRO A 130 -22.77 1.12 -0.15
N VAL A 131 -22.04 0.89 -1.24
CA VAL A 131 -22.58 0.95 -2.61
C VAL A 131 -22.10 -0.27 -3.38
N ALA A 132 -23.04 -1.11 -3.82
CA ALA A 132 -22.78 -2.23 -4.74
C ALA A 132 -23.50 -2.03 -6.08
N THR A 133 -24.58 -1.24 -6.10
CA THR A 133 -25.39 -0.97 -7.29
C THR A 133 -25.51 0.52 -7.59
N ARG A 134 -25.92 0.84 -8.83
CA ARG A 134 -26.26 2.22 -9.23
C ARG A 134 -27.37 2.79 -8.35
N THR A 135 -28.36 1.97 -7.98
CA THR A 135 -29.45 2.38 -7.09
C THR A 135 -28.91 2.78 -5.73
N ASP A 136 -28.03 1.98 -5.14
CA ASP A 136 -27.41 2.28 -3.84
C ASP A 136 -26.67 3.62 -3.88
N LEU A 137 -25.99 3.93 -4.99
CA LEU A 137 -25.30 5.21 -5.16
C LEU A 137 -26.27 6.38 -5.18
N HIS A 138 -27.37 6.27 -5.93
CA HIS A 138 -28.37 7.33 -5.96
C HIS A 138 -29.01 7.55 -4.58
N GLU A 139 -29.36 6.47 -3.88
CA GLU A 139 -29.88 6.55 -2.51
C GLU A 139 -28.87 7.18 -1.54
N ALA A 140 -27.58 6.84 -1.66
CA ALA A 140 -26.52 7.46 -0.87
C ALA A 140 -26.35 8.95 -1.19
N ALA A 141 -26.42 9.30 -2.48
CA ALA A 141 -26.30 10.68 -2.94
C ALA A 141 -27.45 11.58 -2.48
N ASP A 142 -28.65 11.03 -2.31
CA ASP A 142 -29.79 11.75 -1.75
C ASP A 142 -29.73 11.87 -0.22
N ALA A 143 -29.02 10.97 0.46
CA ALA A 143 -29.00 10.88 1.92
C ALA A 143 -27.81 11.59 2.59
N LEU A 144 -26.68 11.76 1.90
CA LEU A 144 -25.46 12.34 2.46
C LEU A 144 -25.28 13.82 2.04
N PRO A 145 -24.61 14.64 2.88
CA PRO A 145 -24.33 16.03 2.54
C PRO A 145 -23.37 16.13 1.35
N VAL A 146 -23.61 17.11 0.47
CA VAL A 146 -22.70 17.45 -0.62
C VAL A 146 -21.69 18.54 -0.19
N PRO A 147 -20.45 18.55 -0.74
CA PRO A 147 -19.90 17.50 -1.60
C PRO A 147 -19.60 16.21 -0.81
N MET A 148 -19.72 15.06 -1.48
CA MET A 148 -19.43 13.74 -0.90
C MET A 148 -18.39 12.98 -1.74
N LEU A 149 -17.74 12.00 -1.14
CA LEU A 149 -16.69 11.20 -1.76
C LEU A 149 -17.21 9.80 -2.09
N LEU A 150 -17.17 9.42 -3.36
CA LEU A 150 -17.28 8.03 -3.82
C LEU A 150 -15.88 7.43 -3.94
N LYS A 151 -15.65 6.27 -3.33
CA LYS A 151 -14.37 5.54 -3.40
C LYS A 151 -14.55 4.03 -3.47
N ALA A 152 -13.60 3.34 -4.08
CA ALA A 152 -13.58 1.88 -4.15
C ALA A 152 -13.35 1.27 -2.76
N ALA A 153 -14.08 0.22 -2.42
CA ALA A 153 -14.06 -0.36 -1.08
C ALA A 153 -12.78 -1.17 -0.78
N TRP A 154 -12.14 -1.73 -1.81
CA TRP A 154 -10.99 -2.66 -1.71
C TRP A 154 -9.68 -2.12 -2.30
N SER A 155 -9.65 -0.84 -2.71
CA SER A 155 -8.48 -0.20 -3.32
C SER A 155 -7.65 0.61 -2.30
N ALA A 156 -6.53 1.18 -2.75
CA ALA A 156 -5.62 2.02 -1.98
C ALA A 156 -5.07 3.19 -2.84
N GLY A 157 -4.35 4.11 -2.21
CA GLY A 157 -3.63 5.20 -2.90
C GLY A 157 -4.52 6.26 -3.53
N SER A 158 -5.70 6.50 -2.95
CA SER A 158 -6.73 7.44 -3.46
C SER A 158 -7.17 7.18 -4.91
N THR A 159 -6.96 5.95 -5.41
CA THR A 159 -7.35 5.55 -6.75
C THR A 159 -8.87 5.53 -6.89
N ALA A 160 -9.40 6.08 -8.00
CA ALA A 160 -10.83 6.13 -8.31
C ALA A 160 -11.68 6.93 -7.31
N HIS A 161 -11.09 7.86 -6.55
CA HIS A 161 -11.84 8.82 -5.75
C HIS A 161 -12.59 9.78 -6.67
N GLN A 162 -13.90 9.94 -6.45
CA GLN A 162 -14.74 10.91 -7.16
C GLN A 162 -15.47 11.79 -6.17
N ILE A 163 -15.34 13.11 -6.33
CA ILE A 163 -16.18 14.08 -5.60
C ILE A 163 -17.50 14.21 -6.33
N ILE A 164 -18.60 14.04 -5.60
CA ILE A 164 -19.97 14.26 -6.06
C ILE A 164 -20.45 15.56 -5.42
N GLY A 165 -20.52 16.64 -6.20
CA GLY A 165 -20.95 17.96 -5.75
C GLY A 165 -22.46 18.15 -5.73
N SER A 166 -23.19 17.29 -6.45
CA SER A 166 -24.66 17.26 -6.46
C SER A 166 -25.18 15.86 -6.75
N PRO A 167 -26.39 15.47 -6.30
CA PRO A 167 -26.95 14.14 -6.59
C PRO A 167 -27.05 13.81 -8.09
N GLY A 168 -27.17 14.83 -8.95
CA GLY A 168 -27.19 14.68 -10.41
C GLY A 168 -25.86 14.18 -11.02
N GLU A 169 -24.75 14.29 -10.29
CA GLU A 169 -23.42 13.84 -10.75
C GLU A 169 -23.15 12.36 -10.46
N ALA A 170 -24.00 11.71 -9.66
CA ALA A 170 -23.83 10.32 -9.21
C ALA A 170 -23.56 9.35 -10.38
N GLU A 171 -24.33 9.44 -11.47
CA GLU A 171 -24.18 8.56 -12.62
C GLU A 171 -22.82 8.73 -13.32
N ALA A 172 -22.35 9.98 -13.44
CA ALA A 172 -21.06 10.27 -14.06
C ALA A 172 -19.91 9.76 -13.18
N ALA A 173 -20.00 9.97 -11.86
CA ALA A 173 -19.05 9.47 -10.88
C ALA A 173 -19.00 7.93 -10.87
N TRP A 174 -20.15 7.25 -10.98
CA TRP A 174 -20.22 5.80 -11.08
C TRP A 174 -19.45 5.26 -12.28
N ARG A 175 -19.75 5.79 -13.48
CA ARG A 175 -19.09 5.38 -14.72
C ARG A 175 -17.58 5.60 -14.63
N ARG A 176 -17.14 6.79 -14.21
CA ARG A 176 -15.72 7.13 -14.11
C ARG A 176 -14.99 6.24 -13.11
N SER A 177 -15.56 6.02 -11.92
CA SER A 177 -14.95 5.16 -10.89
C SER A 177 -14.71 3.74 -11.40
N ARG A 178 -15.69 3.16 -12.11
CA ARG A 178 -15.55 1.81 -12.68
C ARG A 178 -14.52 1.75 -13.82
N GLU A 179 -14.45 2.78 -14.66
CA GLU A 179 -13.43 2.88 -15.71
C GLU A 179 -12.02 2.93 -15.11
N VAL A 180 -11.79 3.78 -14.09
CA VAL A 180 -10.50 3.88 -13.39
C VAL A 180 -10.15 2.59 -12.67
N MET A 181 -11.11 1.92 -12.03
CA MET A 181 -10.85 0.64 -11.38
C MET A 181 -10.46 -0.45 -12.39
N ALA A 182 -11.12 -0.49 -13.55
CA ALA A 182 -10.75 -1.43 -14.62
C ALA A 182 -9.35 -1.17 -15.18
N GLU A 183 -8.94 0.10 -15.29
CA GLU A 183 -7.57 0.48 -15.68
C GLU A 183 -6.55 0.09 -14.59
N SER A 184 -6.85 0.40 -13.33
CA SER A 184 -6.00 0.11 -12.18
C SER A 184 -5.76 -1.39 -11.99
N ALA A 185 -6.78 -2.21 -12.23
CA ALA A 185 -6.67 -3.67 -12.21
C ALA A 185 -5.69 -4.19 -13.27
N ARG A 186 -5.66 -3.61 -14.48
CA ARG A 186 -4.67 -3.97 -15.52
C ARG A 186 -3.25 -3.61 -15.13
N LEU A 187 -3.10 -2.60 -14.28
CA LEU A 187 -1.82 -2.18 -13.70
C LEU A 187 -1.45 -3.01 -12.45
N GLY A 188 -2.26 -3.98 -12.03
CA GLY A 188 -2.00 -4.81 -10.84
C GLY A 188 -2.32 -4.13 -9.50
N PHE A 189 -3.11 -3.05 -9.52
CA PHE A 189 -3.63 -2.36 -8.33
C PHE A 189 -5.08 -2.77 -8.06
N ALA A 190 -5.29 -4.06 -7.79
CA ALA A 190 -6.61 -4.61 -7.47
C ALA A 190 -6.49 -5.74 -6.46
N GLU A 191 -7.56 -5.94 -5.69
CA GLU A 191 -7.69 -7.07 -4.78
C GLU A 191 -7.53 -8.39 -5.55
N LEU A 192 -6.69 -9.28 -5.04
CA LEU A 192 -6.26 -10.46 -5.77
C LEU A 192 -7.02 -11.73 -5.35
N HIS A 193 -7.67 -11.72 -4.19
CA HIS A 193 -8.30 -12.91 -3.61
C HIS A 193 -9.83 -12.84 -3.59
N VAL A 194 -10.39 -11.68 -3.23
CA VAL A 194 -11.83 -11.55 -3.02
C VAL A 194 -12.56 -11.31 -4.33
N ALA A 195 -13.47 -12.23 -4.68
CA ALA A 195 -14.31 -12.12 -5.86
C ALA A 195 -15.20 -10.86 -5.82
N GLU A 196 -15.40 -10.22 -6.98
CA GLU A 196 -16.25 -9.03 -7.16
C GLU A 196 -15.85 -7.81 -6.30
N ALA A 197 -14.63 -7.81 -5.73
CA ALA A 197 -14.11 -6.69 -4.94
C ALA A 197 -14.09 -5.35 -5.73
N ASP A 198 -13.93 -5.42 -7.05
CA ASP A 198 -13.92 -4.28 -7.97
C ASP A 198 -15.32 -3.66 -8.22
N ALA A 199 -16.39 -4.38 -7.85
CA ALA A 199 -17.77 -3.88 -7.93
C ALA A 199 -18.21 -3.11 -6.68
N HIS A 200 -17.41 -3.15 -5.61
CA HIS A 200 -17.78 -2.62 -4.31
C HIS A 200 -17.21 -1.23 -4.05
N PHE A 201 -18.08 -0.31 -3.65
CA PHE A 201 -17.77 1.08 -3.35
C PHE A 201 -18.34 1.50 -1.99
N VAL A 202 -17.91 2.68 -1.55
CA VAL A 202 -18.49 3.39 -0.41
C VAL A 202 -18.62 4.86 -0.78
N VAL A 203 -19.73 5.47 -0.36
CA VAL A 203 -19.93 6.92 -0.41
C VAL A 203 -19.80 7.45 1.01
N GLU A 204 -19.02 8.51 1.19
CA GLU A 204 -18.74 9.11 2.48
C GLU A 204 -18.93 10.61 2.46
N GLN A 205 -19.35 11.16 3.61
CA GLN A 205 -19.21 12.57 3.89
C GLN A 205 -17.74 13.00 3.74
N ILE A 206 -17.50 14.12 3.05
CA ILE A 206 -16.20 14.79 3.11
C ILE A 206 -16.13 15.58 4.42
N VAL A 207 -15.22 15.19 5.29
CA VAL A 207 -14.98 15.86 6.58
C VAL A 207 -13.92 16.96 6.43
N THR A 208 -14.15 18.10 7.06
CA THR A 208 -13.23 19.24 7.05
C THR A 208 -12.22 19.12 8.19
N GLY A 209 -10.93 19.15 7.85
CA GLY A 209 -9.87 19.22 8.84
C GLY A 209 -9.40 20.65 9.11
N ASP A 210 -8.52 20.78 10.09
CA ASP A 210 -7.88 22.03 10.51
C ASP A 210 -6.48 21.71 11.02
N ALA A 211 -5.44 21.95 10.22
CA ALA A 211 -4.06 21.70 10.65
C ALA A 211 -3.57 22.74 11.69
N GLY A 212 -4.13 23.96 11.69
CA GLY A 212 -3.63 25.07 12.50
C GLY A 212 -3.94 24.94 13.99
N GLU A 213 -4.93 24.14 14.37
CA GLU A 213 -5.19 23.80 15.77
C GLU A 213 -4.34 22.63 16.29
N TRP A 214 -3.64 21.91 15.40
CA TRP A 214 -2.93 20.67 15.73
C TRP A 214 -1.42 20.79 15.63
N PHE A 215 -0.92 21.67 14.76
CA PHE A 215 0.51 21.92 14.55
C PHE A 215 0.85 23.39 14.79
N ASP A 216 1.95 23.63 15.52
CA ASP A 216 2.43 24.99 15.82
C ASP A 216 3.05 25.68 14.59
N GLU A 217 3.56 24.89 13.64
CA GLU A 217 4.23 25.36 12.43
C GLU A 217 3.35 25.16 11.18
N PRO A 218 3.48 26.00 10.14
CA PRO A 218 2.74 25.83 8.89
C PRO A 218 3.32 24.70 8.03
N GLY A 219 2.59 24.33 6.98
CA GLY A 219 3.03 23.34 5.97
C GLY A 219 2.60 21.90 6.26
N TRP A 220 1.98 21.65 7.41
CA TRP A 220 1.31 20.39 7.71
C TRP A 220 -0.08 20.30 7.06
N GLY A 221 -0.44 19.08 6.65
CA GLY A 221 -1.79 18.69 6.28
C GLY A 221 -2.64 18.39 7.51
N ASP A 222 -3.94 18.33 7.30
CA ASP A 222 -4.95 18.12 8.34
C ASP A 222 -5.24 16.63 8.61
N TYR A 223 -4.25 15.76 8.37
CA TYR A 223 -4.33 14.34 8.67
C TYR A 223 -2.94 13.77 9.01
N VAL A 224 -2.95 12.70 9.79
CA VAL A 224 -1.77 11.97 10.25
C VAL A 224 -1.98 10.48 10.06
N SER A 225 -0.89 9.72 10.09
CA SER A 225 -0.95 8.27 10.26
C SER A 225 -0.28 7.83 11.56
N VAL A 226 -0.86 6.84 12.22
CA VAL A 226 -0.25 6.11 13.32
C VAL A 226 0.27 4.79 12.79
N GLU A 227 1.58 4.62 12.89
CA GLU A 227 2.26 3.38 12.51
C GLU A 227 2.37 2.48 13.74
N GLY A 228 2.12 1.19 13.57
CA GLY A 228 2.12 0.25 14.68
C GLY A 228 2.26 -1.19 14.26
N VAL A 229 2.21 -2.08 15.24
CA VAL A 229 2.20 -3.53 15.08
C VAL A 229 1.16 -4.12 16.01
N VAL A 230 0.39 -5.09 15.54
CA VAL A 230 -0.33 -6.00 16.42
C VAL A 230 0.55 -7.25 16.57
N ALA A 231 0.84 -7.61 17.82
CA ALA A 231 1.59 -8.79 18.18
C ALA A 231 0.81 -9.55 19.25
N ASP A 232 0.53 -10.83 19.02
CA ASP A 232 -0.30 -11.66 19.91
C ASP A 232 -1.67 -11.02 20.22
N GLY A 233 -2.23 -10.29 19.24
CA GLY A 233 -3.50 -9.57 19.38
C GLY A 233 -3.45 -8.29 20.20
N VAL A 234 -2.24 -7.80 20.54
CA VAL A 234 -2.04 -6.53 21.27
C VAL A 234 -1.43 -5.49 20.35
N PHE A 235 -2.06 -4.31 20.26
CA PHE A 235 -1.52 -3.19 19.48
C PHE A 235 -0.35 -2.47 20.20
N HIS A 236 0.76 -2.32 19.48
CA HIS A 236 1.97 -1.61 19.87
C HIS A 236 2.19 -0.41 18.94
N PRO A 237 1.97 0.83 19.41
CA PRO A 237 2.20 2.02 18.60
C PRO A 237 3.71 2.25 18.43
N VAL A 238 4.13 2.60 17.22
CA VAL A 238 5.53 2.90 16.90
C VAL A 238 5.75 4.40 16.83
N CYS A 239 5.08 5.11 15.93
CA CYS A 239 5.22 6.55 15.78
C CYS A 239 3.98 7.17 15.14
N VAL A 240 3.89 8.50 15.18
CA VAL A 240 2.95 9.27 14.37
C VAL A 240 3.72 9.96 13.24
N SER A 241 3.23 9.81 12.02
CA SER A 241 3.79 10.47 10.84
C SER A 241 2.79 11.51 10.34
N GLY A 242 3.25 12.73 10.13
CA GLY A 242 2.43 13.80 9.57
C GLY A 242 2.52 13.83 8.05
N ARG A 243 1.86 14.82 7.46
CA ARG A 243 1.67 14.95 6.02
C ARG A 243 1.84 16.40 5.60
N MET A 244 2.21 16.64 4.35
CA MET A 244 1.92 17.92 3.70
C MET A 244 0.46 17.93 3.23
N PRO A 245 -0.13 19.11 2.97
CA PRO A 245 -1.45 19.20 2.35
C PRO A 245 -1.55 18.33 1.09
N THR A 246 -2.70 17.65 0.93
CA THR A 246 -2.98 16.82 -0.24
C THR A 246 -3.08 17.67 -1.50
N VAL A 247 -2.80 17.04 -2.64
CA VAL A 247 -3.18 17.58 -3.95
C VAL A 247 -4.65 17.22 -4.20
N GLU A 248 -5.46 18.20 -4.61
CA GLU A 248 -6.88 18.01 -4.86
C GLU A 248 -7.13 16.78 -5.78
N PRO A 249 -8.10 15.90 -5.46
CA PRO A 249 -8.99 15.97 -4.31
C PRO A 249 -8.36 15.48 -3.00
N PHE A 250 -7.61 14.37 -3.03
CA PHE A 250 -7.07 13.71 -1.83
C PHE A 250 -5.78 12.94 -2.12
N THR A 251 -5.03 13.35 -3.13
CA THR A 251 -3.78 12.65 -3.48
C THR A 251 -2.69 13.05 -2.49
N GLU A 252 -2.09 12.05 -1.85
CA GLU A 252 -0.98 12.28 -0.93
C GLU A 252 0.21 12.90 -1.67
N ARG A 253 0.74 13.98 -1.10
CA ARG A 253 1.93 14.67 -1.60
C ARG A 253 3.20 14.21 -0.90
N ALA A 254 3.19 14.27 0.43
CA ALA A 254 4.35 13.89 1.22
C ALA A 254 3.96 13.39 2.60
N SER A 255 4.77 12.46 3.11
CA SER A 255 4.75 12.00 4.50
C SER A 255 6.03 12.39 5.22
N ILE A 256 5.92 12.73 6.51
CA ILE A 256 7.03 13.17 7.36
C ILE A 256 6.98 12.44 8.69
N THR A 257 8.12 11.92 9.11
CA THR A 257 8.32 11.22 10.38
C THR A 257 9.46 11.90 11.16
N PRO A 258 9.26 12.27 12.43
CA PRO A 258 8.00 12.23 13.19
C PRO A 258 7.05 13.38 12.82
N ALA A 259 5.77 13.24 13.15
CA ALA A 259 4.84 14.37 13.24
C ALA A 259 5.21 15.29 14.42
N LEU A 260 5.11 16.60 14.24
CA LEU A 260 5.34 17.59 15.31
C LEU A 260 4.05 17.94 16.07
N LEU A 261 3.33 16.92 16.54
CA LEU A 261 2.17 17.13 17.42
C LEU A 261 2.61 17.41 18.86
N PRO A 262 1.94 18.33 19.59
CA PRO A 262 2.07 18.42 21.03
C PRO A 262 1.77 17.06 21.69
N ALA A 263 2.54 16.68 22.72
CA ALA A 263 2.46 15.35 23.34
C ALA A 263 1.04 14.93 23.74
N GLY A 264 0.25 15.84 24.32
CA GLY A 264 -1.14 15.56 24.70
C GLY A 264 -2.08 15.32 23.51
N LEU A 265 -1.82 15.92 22.34
CA LEU A 265 -2.57 15.64 21.11
C LEU A 265 -2.10 14.32 20.47
N GLN A 266 -0.79 14.05 20.49
CA GLN A 266 -0.22 12.78 20.04
C GLN A 266 -0.84 11.59 20.80
N ASP A 267 -0.92 11.68 22.13
CA ASP A 267 -1.53 10.63 22.96
C ASP A 267 -2.99 10.36 22.56
N ARG A 268 -3.77 11.41 22.27
CA ARG A 268 -5.17 11.27 21.82
C ARG A 268 -5.30 10.60 20.46
N VAL A 269 -4.42 10.96 19.51
CA VAL A 269 -4.38 10.37 18.17
C VAL A 269 -4.01 8.87 18.26
N VAL A 270 -3.01 8.54 19.08
CA VAL A 270 -2.55 7.16 19.28
C VAL A 270 -3.62 6.31 19.98
N GLU A 271 -4.33 6.87 20.95
CA GLU A 271 -5.42 6.15 21.62
C GLU A 271 -6.57 5.86 20.66
N LEU A 272 -6.97 6.82 19.83
CA LEU A 272 -7.99 6.57 18.80
C LEU A 272 -7.55 5.50 17.79
N ALA A 273 -6.27 5.49 17.38
CA ALA A 273 -5.73 4.44 16.52
C ALA A 273 -5.76 3.07 17.21
N ARG A 274 -5.41 3.00 18.50
CA ARG A 274 -5.51 1.79 19.31
C ARG A 274 -6.94 1.24 19.34
N GLU A 275 -7.91 2.07 19.70
CA GLU A 275 -9.32 1.67 19.73
C GLU A 275 -9.80 1.16 18.35
N ALA A 276 -9.37 1.82 17.27
CA ALA A 276 -9.73 1.44 15.90
C ALA A 276 -9.13 0.11 15.46
N VAL A 277 -7.87 -0.16 15.81
CA VAL A 277 -7.17 -1.41 15.50
C VAL A 277 -7.72 -2.56 16.35
N ASP A 278 -7.86 -2.35 17.67
CA ASP A 278 -8.37 -3.36 18.60
C ASP A 278 -9.82 -3.76 18.25
N ALA A 279 -10.63 -2.82 17.75
CA ALA A 279 -11.99 -3.08 17.29
C ALA A 279 -12.07 -4.11 16.15
N LEU A 280 -11.02 -4.22 15.33
CA LEU A 280 -10.97 -5.15 14.19
C LEU A 280 -10.53 -6.56 14.61
N GLY A 281 -9.83 -6.73 15.74
CA GLY A 281 -9.40 -8.05 16.20
C GLY A 281 -8.28 -8.67 15.36
N LEU A 282 -7.36 -7.85 14.85
CA LEU A 282 -6.14 -8.31 14.18
C LEU A 282 -5.22 -9.06 15.17
N ARG A 283 -4.29 -9.88 14.65
CA ARG A 283 -3.38 -10.70 15.47
C ARG A 283 -1.89 -10.34 15.33
N ASP A 284 -1.24 -10.79 14.27
CA ASP A 284 0.21 -10.63 14.08
C ASP A 284 0.50 -9.95 12.75
N CYS A 285 0.51 -8.61 12.75
CA CYS A 285 0.71 -7.82 11.54
C CYS A 285 1.21 -6.40 11.84
N GLY A 286 1.82 -5.76 10.83
CA GLY A 286 1.99 -4.32 10.85
C GLY A 286 0.65 -3.61 10.71
N THR A 287 0.57 -2.36 11.13
CA THR A 287 -0.62 -1.52 10.97
C THR A 287 -0.26 -0.12 10.52
N HIS A 288 -1.17 0.47 9.75
CA HIS A 288 -1.11 1.85 9.28
C HIS A 288 -2.50 2.46 9.40
N THR A 289 -2.69 3.42 10.30
CA THR A 289 -4.01 4.00 10.60
C THR A 289 -4.03 5.49 10.31
N GLU A 290 -4.87 5.93 9.37
CA GLU A 290 -4.99 7.33 8.97
C GLU A 290 -6.14 8.03 9.72
N ILE A 291 -5.87 9.23 10.25
CA ILE A 291 -6.80 10.01 11.06
C ILE A 291 -6.82 11.45 10.55
N LYS A 292 -8.01 11.93 10.21
CA LYS A 292 -8.27 13.35 9.90
C LYS A 292 -8.38 14.15 11.19
N LEU A 293 -7.76 15.32 11.21
CA LEU A 293 -7.67 16.22 12.35
C LEU A 293 -8.54 17.45 12.08
N GLY A 294 -9.53 17.72 12.94
CA GLY A 294 -10.47 18.83 12.77
C GLY A 294 -10.49 19.82 13.91
N ALA A 295 -11.19 20.93 13.67
CA ALA A 295 -11.37 22.00 14.66
C ALA A 295 -12.07 21.54 15.94
N GLY A 296 -11.77 22.21 17.05
CA GLY A 296 -12.22 21.86 18.39
C GLY A 296 -11.67 20.50 18.88
N GLY A 297 -10.53 20.06 18.34
CA GLY A 297 -9.93 18.77 18.67
C GLY A 297 -10.72 17.56 18.17
N ARG A 298 -11.61 17.71 17.18
CA ARG A 298 -12.32 16.59 16.55
C ARG A 298 -11.36 15.73 15.73
N MET A 299 -11.61 14.43 15.68
CA MET A 299 -10.85 13.49 14.85
C MET A 299 -11.82 12.60 14.10
N TRP A 300 -11.43 12.12 12.92
CA TRP A 300 -12.18 11.08 12.19
C TRP A 300 -11.22 10.02 11.66
N LEU A 301 -11.53 8.77 11.94
CA LEU A 301 -10.84 7.63 11.34
C LEU A 301 -11.09 7.60 9.83
N ILE A 302 -10.02 7.61 9.04
CA ILE A 302 -10.07 7.55 7.58
C ILE A 302 -9.88 6.11 7.11
N GLU A 303 -8.85 5.42 7.57
CA GLU A 303 -8.57 4.05 7.15
C GLU A 303 -7.62 3.38 8.15
N THR A 304 -7.67 2.05 8.23
CA THR A 304 -6.58 1.28 8.81
C THR A 304 -6.28 0.08 7.94
N ALA A 305 -4.99 -0.26 7.79
CA ALA A 305 -4.55 -1.43 7.04
C ALA A 305 -3.85 -2.44 7.96
N ALA A 306 -3.99 -3.74 7.68
CA ALA A 306 -3.30 -4.84 8.36
C ALA A 306 -1.89 -5.11 7.78
N ARG A 307 -1.18 -4.04 7.43
CA ARG A 307 0.22 -4.05 6.97
C ARG A 307 0.89 -2.73 7.35
N PHE A 308 2.21 -2.67 7.20
CA PHE A 308 2.93 -1.40 7.32
C PHE A 308 2.59 -0.40 6.21
N GLY A 309 2.76 0.89 6.55
CA GLY A 309 2.58 2.03 5.64
C GLY A 309 3.39 1.90 4.35
N GLY A 310 2.82 2.48 3.28
CA GLY A 310 3.41 2.46 1.94
C GLY A 310 4.50 3.51 1.75
N ALA A 311 4.87 3.74 0.49
CA ALA A 311 5.91 4.70 0.10
C ALA A 311 7.20 4.45 0.90
N MET A 312 7.76 5.47 1.58
CA MET A 312 8.95 5.30 2.41
C MET A 312 8.65 5.30 3.91
N THR A 313 7.41 5.04 4.33
CA THR A 313 7.02 5.14 5.76
C THR A 313 7.90 4.25 6.64
N VAL A 314 8.10 2.98 6.28
CA VAL A 314 8.98 2.06 7.04
C VAL A 314 10.46 2.48 7.00
N PRO A 315 11.05 2.79 5.82
CA PRO A 315 12.40 3.37 5.77
C PRO A 315 12.58 4.65 6.59
N GLN A 316 11.59 5.55 6.62
CA GLN A 316 11.63 6.77 7.44
C GLN A 316 11.72 6.41 8.92
N ILE A 317 10.93 5.45 9.41
CA ILE A 317 10.98 4.99 10.80
C ILE A 317 12.35 4.42 11.14
N GLU A 318 12.94 3.62 10.25
CA GLU A 318 14.27 3.07 10.47
C GLU A 318 15.34 4.18 10.51
N GLU A 319 15.25 5.17 9.62
CA GLU A 319 16.19 6.28 9.59
C GLU A 319 16.09 7.15 10.85
N VAL A 320 14.87 7.47 11.27
CA VAL A 320 14.59 8.41 12.36
C VAL A 320 14.76 7.77 13.73
N PHE A 321 14.28 6.54 13.90
CA PHE A 321 14.24 5.87 15.21
C PHE A 321 15.18 4.68 15.34
N ARG A 322 15.90 4.31 14.27
CA ARG A 322 16.80 3.15 14.24
C ARG A 322 16.08 1.84 14.56
N LEU A 323 14.83 1.73 14.13
CA LEU A 323 13.99 0.54 14.27
C LEU A 323 13.79 -0.19 12.94
N ASP A 324 14.37 -1.39 12.84
CA ASP A 324 14.12 -2.34 11.74
C ASP A 324 12.77 -3.04 11.94
N LEU A 325 11.67 -2.34 11.65
CA LEU A 325 10.32 -2.87 11.84
C LEU A 325 10.05 -4.14 11.03
N VAL A 326 10.62 -4.26 9.82
CA VAL A 326 10.47 -5.48 9.00
C VAL A 326 11.15 -6.66 9.70
N GLY A 327 12.41 -6.50 10.12
CA GLY A 327 13.13 -7.55 10.81
C GLY A 327 12.51 -7.91 12.16
N MET A 328 12.01 -6.92 12.90
CA MET A 328 11.26 -7.15 14.14
C MET A 328 9.98 -7.96 13.90
N LEU A 329 9.18 -7.63 12.88
CA LEU A 329 7.99 -8.43 12.56
C LEU A 329 8.37 -9.85 12.11
N VAL A 330 9.44 -10.02 11.34
CA VAL A 330 9.94 -11.34 10.94
C VAL A 330 10.38 -12.15 12.16
N ASP A 331 11.13 -11.56 13.09
CA ASP A 331 11.55 -12.22 14.32
C ASP A 331 10.33 -12.64 15.16
N HIS A 332 9.31 -11.78 15.28
CA HIS A 332 8.04 -12.09 15.97
C HIS A 332 7.30 -13.27 15.33
N LEU A 333 7.10 -13.24 14.01
CA LEU A 333 6.41 -14.31 13.27
C LEU A 333 7.16 -15.66 13.33
N LEU A 334 8.47 -15.63 13.58
CA LEU A 334 9.30 -16.82 13.81
C LEU A 334 9.32 -17.27 15.29
N GLY A 335 8.50 -16.67 16.14
CA GLY A 335 8.41 -16.99 17.58
C GLY A 335 9.62 -16.53 18.40
N ARG A 336 10.42 -15.58 17.88
CA ARG A 336 11.56 -15.01 18.60
C ARG A 336 11.09 -13.82 19.44
N THR A 337 11.77 -13.56 20.56
CA THR A 337 11.43 -12.43 21.43
C THR A 337 11.76 -11.11 20.75
N VAL A 338 10.77 -10.21 20.71
CA VAL A 338 10.90 -8.85 20.18
C VAL A 338 10.51 -7.85 21.26
N ALA A 339 11.31 -6.80 21.43
CA ALA A 339 10.98 -5.68 22.31
C ALA A 339 10.27 -4.59 21.50
N TRP A 340 8.95 -4.67 21.43
CA TRP A 340 8.13 -3.62 20.81
C TRP A 340 8.16 -2.34 21.67
N PRO A 341 8.04 -1.14 21.07
CA PRO A 341 7.91 0.09 21.83
C PRO A 341 6.71 0.01 22.79
N GLU A 342 6.94 0.29 24.08
CA GLU A 342 5.86 0.35 25.09
C GLU A 342 4.97 1.57 24.90
N ARG A 343 5.51 2.62 24.28
CA ARG A 343 4.84 3.87 23.97
C ARG A 343 5.28 4.33 22.59
N VAL A 344 4.42 5.14 21.98
CA VAL A 344 4.72 5.84 20.73
C VAL A 344 6.03 6.63 20.87
N LEU A 345 6.86 6.60 19.83
CA LEU A 345 8.10 7.36 19.74
C LEU A 345 7.79 8.74 19.16
N GLY A 346 8.10 9.79 19.93
CA GLY A 346 7.96 11.18 19.52
C GLY A 346 9.29 11.83 19.10
N PRO A 347 9.25 13.13 18.77
CA PRO A 347 10.42 13.93 18.37
C PRO A 347 11.59 13.86 19.37
N GLU A 348 11.32 13.66 20.66
CA GLU A 348 12.34 13.54 21.72
C GLU A 348 13.21 12.27 21.61
N ARG A 349 12.76 11.28 20.83
CA ARG A 349 13.50 10.02 20.56
C ARG A 349 14.05 9.94 19.15
N ALA A 350 13.75 10.93 18.30
CA ALA A 350 14.14 10.98 16.91
C ALA A 350 15.61 11.39 16.72
N GLN A 351 16.29 10.77 15.77
CA GLN A 351 17.63 11.15 15.30
C GLN A 351 17.50 11.89 13.97
N GLY A 352 16.98 13.12 14.05
CA GLY A 352 16.61 13.91 12.87
C GLY A 352 15.16 13.66 12.45
N ALA A 353 14.85 13.95 11.19
CA ALA A 353 13.57 13.63 10.58
C ALA A 353 13.78 13.11 9.16
N ALA A 354 12.79 12.37 8.67
CA ALA A 354 12.76 11.94 7.29
C ALA A 354 11.37 12.08 6.71
N GLY A 355 11.27 12.23 5.40
CA GLY A 355 10.01 12.25 4.70
C GLY A 355 10.12 11.61 3.33
N SER A 356 8.98 11.24 2.75
CA SER A 356 8.90 10.92 1.33
C SER A 356 8.02 11.88 0.56
N LEU A 357 8.47 12.24 -0.64
CA LEU A 357 7.76 13.09 -1.59
C LEU A 357 7.31 12.24 -2.79
N VAL A 358 6.00 12.24 -3.04
CA VAL A 358 5.37 11.73 -4.26
C VAL A 358 5.46 12.82 -5.31
N VAL A 359 6.32 12.64 -6.31
CA VAL A 359 6.52 13.62 -7.39
C VAL A 359 5.37 13.52 -8.39
N LEU A 360 4.51 14.53 -8.39
CA LEU A 360 3.37 14.70 -9.28
C LEU A 360 3.58 15.95 -10.15
N ALA A 361 2.98 15.98 -11.33
CA ALA A 361 3.05 17.13 -12.23
C ALA A 361 2.11 18.28 -11.79
N VAL A 362 2.26 18.72 -10.55
CA VAL A 362 1.52 19.83 -9.95
C VAL A 362 2.45 20.79 -9.23
N ASP A 363 2.08 22.06 -9.11
CA ASP A 363 2.81 23.06 -8.32
C ASP A 363 2.48 22.97 -6.82
N GLY A 364 3.05 23.89 -6.02
CA GLY A 364 2.84 23.98 -4.57
C GLY A 364 1.36 24.12 -4.19
N ASP A 365 0.56 24.80 -5.00
CA ASP A 365 -0.88 24.96 -4.80
C ASP A 365 -1.70 23.75 -5.30
N GLY A 366 -1.04 22.78 -5.94
CA GLY A 366 -1.67 21.58 -6.47
C GLY A 366 -2.26 21.75 -7.88
N ALA A 367 -1.98 22.86 -8.56
CA ALA A 367 -2.38 23.05 -9.95
C ALA A 367 -1.44 22.30 -10.91
N ALA A 368 -2.02 21.62 -11.89
CA ALA A 368 -1.26 20.86 -12.88
C ALA A 368 -0.30 21.74 -13.69
N TRP A 369 0.90 21.22 -14.00
CA TRP A 369 1.87 21.92 -14.82
C TRP A 369 1.33 22.22 -16.22
N ARG A 370 1.65 23.41 -16.75
CA ARG A 370 1.22 23.83 -18.10
C ARG A 370 2.00 23.12 -19.20
N ASP A 371 3.28 22.90 -18.97
CA ASP A 371 4.20 22.30 -19.94
C ASP A 371 4.57 20.88 -19.52
N ARG A 372 4.77 20.01 -20.50
CA ARG A 372 5.27 18.66 -20.25
C ARG A 372 6.77 18.70 -19.93
N ARG A 373 7.17 17.86 -18.97
CA ARG A 373 8.55 17.73 -18.49
C ARG A 373 9.03 16.28 -18.61
N VAL A 374 10.34 16.12 -18.60
CA VAL A 374 11.02 14.83 -18.55
C VAL A 374 11.58 14.65 -17.14
N TRP A 375 11.42 13.47 -16.57
CA TRP A 375 12.00 13.13 -15.28
C TRP A 375 13.52 12.99 -15.42
N ASP A 376 14.27 13.70 -14.57
CA ASP A 376 15.74 13.68 -14.53
C ASP A 376 16.18 13.99 -13.09
N PHE A 377 16.39 12.96 -12.29
CA PHE A 377 16.77 13.13 -10.88
C PHE A 377 18.14 13.81 -10.70
N PRO A 378 19.20 13.48 -11.47
CA PRO A 378 20.46 14.22 -11.43
C PRO A 378 20.29 15.73 -11.62
N ALA A 379 19.48 16.16 -12.59
CA ALA A 379 19.21 17.59 -12.82
C ALA A 379 18.53 18.25 -11.61
N VAL A 380 17.57 17.57 -10.97
CA VAL A 380 16.93 18.05 -9.74
C VAL A 380 17.96 18.19 -8.62
N LYS A 381 18.80 17.17 -8.39
CA LYS A 381 19.79 17.16 -7.32
C LYS A 381 20.88 18.23 -7.50
N GLU A 382 21.23 18.56 -8.73
CA GLU A 382 22.20 19.61 -9.05
C GLU A 382 21.61 21.03 -8.90
N ALA A 383 20.37 21.23 -9.38
CA ALA A 383 19.78 22.56 -9.48
C ALA A 383 19.07 23.04 -8.20
N VAL A 384 18.55 22.13 -7.38
CA VAL A 384 17.77 22.49 -6.18
C VAL A 384 18.67 22.50 -4.95
N ALA A 385 18.90 23.70 -4.41
CA ALA A 385 19.65 23.87 -3.16
C ALA A 385 18.74 23.57 -1.96
N LEU A 386 19.04 22.47 -1.26
CA LEU A 386 18.37 22.07 -0.01
C LEU A 386 19.08 22.65 1.21
N SER A 387 18.42 22.54 2.37
CA SER A 387 19.01 22.96 3.65
C SER A 387 20.30 22.19 3.97
N GLU A 388 21.20 22.83 4.73
CA GLU A 388 22.45 22.20 5.15
C GLU A 388 22.18 20.93 5.97
N GLY A 389 22.85 19.83 5.61
CA GLY A 389 22.67 18.53 6.26
C GLY A 389 21.50 17.70 5.75
N SER A 390 20.69 18.23 4.83
CA SER A 390 19.64 17.46 4.16
C SER A 390 20.23 16.53 3.08
N ASP A 391 19.71 15.30 2.98
CA ASP A 391 20.06 14.35 1.93
C ASP A 391 18.82 13.88 1.17
N LEU A 392 18.84 14.07 -0.14
CA LEU A 392 17.77 13.66 -1.06
C LEU A 392 18.24 12.48 -1.91
N SER A 393 17.38 11.46 -1.95
CA SER A 393 17.52 10.28 -2.79
C SER A 393 16.23 9.94 -3.52
N VAL A 394 16.35 9.40 -4.73
CA VAL A 394 15.24 8.81 -5.49
C VAL A 394 15.10 7.34 -5.13
N VAL A 395 13.87 6.84 -5.11
CA VAL A 395 13.53 5.43 -4.87
C VAL A 395 13.36 4.75 -6.23
N PRO A 396 14.38 4.04 -6.78
CA PRO A 396 14.37 3.64 -8.17
C PRO A 396 13.28 2.62 -8.51
N GLU A 397 12.92 1.77 -7.53
CA GLU A 397 11.86 0.77 -7.68
C GLU A 397 10.44 1.35 -7.65
N SER A 398 10.30 2.63 -7.35
CA SER A 398 9.02 3.38 -7.31
C SER A 398 9.10 4.67 -8.12
N SER A 399 9.99 4.73 -9.10
CA SER A 399 10.19 5.92 -9.95
C SER A 399 10.34 5.55 -11.42
N LEU A 400 9.97 6.47 -12.29
CA LEU A 400 10.28 6.38 -13.71
C LEU A 400 11.81 6.46 -13.91
N PRO A 401 12.36 5.83 -14.97
CA PRO A 401 13.76 6.02 -15.32
C PRO A 401 14.01 7.47 -15.77
N ASP A 402 15.22 7.97 -15.54
CA ASP A 402 15.64 9.27 -16.08
C ASP A 402 15.46 9.29 -17.60
N GLY A 403 14.96 10.40 -18.14
CA GLY A 403 14.60 10.55 -19.55
C GLY A 403 13.15 10.19 -19.90
N ALA A 404 12.36 9.68 -18.94
CA ALA A 404 10.94 9.40 -19.17
C ALA A 404 10.07 10.65 -19.10
N ASP A 405 9.01 10.71 -19.92
CA ASP A 405 8.00 11.76 -19.82
C ASP A 405 7.29 11.71 -18.46
N VAL A 406 7.21 12.86 -17.79
CA VAL A 406 6.41 13.01 -16.57
C VAL A 406 4.92 12.91 -16.94
N PRO A 407 4.13 12.03 -16.28
CA PRO A 407 2.70 11.92 -16.53
C PRO A 407 1.97 13.23 -16.18
N VAL A 408 0.93 13.55 -16.95
CA VAL A 408 0.03 14.65 -16.57
C VAL A 408 -0.78 14.19 -15.37
N TYR A 409 -0.91 15.05 -14.35
CA TYR A 409 -1.71 14.73 -13.17
C TYR A 409 -3.19 14.59 -13.55
N ASP A 410 -3.76 13.42 -13.22
CA ASP A 410 -5.20 13.13 -13.32
C ASP A 410 -5.73 12.95 -11.90
N PRO A 411 -6.60 13.85 -11.40
CA PRO A 411 -7.21 13.75 -10.08
C PRO A 411 -7.90 12.40 -9.80
N ALA A 412 -8.46 11.75 -10.82
CA ALA A 412 -9.09 10.44 -10.67
C ALA A 412 -8.08 9.28 -10.63
N GLY A 413 -6.93 9.46 -11.29
CA GLY A 413 -5.81 8.52 -11.28
C GLY A 413 -4.97 8.59 -10.00
N GLY A 414 -5.00 9.72 -9.29
CA GLY A 414 -4.35 9.92 -8.01
C GLY A 414 -2.84 9.63 -8.08
N ALA A 415 -2.34 8.82 -7.13
CA ALA A 415 -0.93 8.44 -7.06
C ALA A 415 -0.44 7.62 -8.27
N ASN A 416 -1.33 7.06 -9.10
CA ASN A 416 -0.93 6.33 -10.31
C ASN A 416 -0.31 7.24 -11.39
N THR A 417 -0.39 8.56 -11.22
CA THR A 417 0.24 9.57 -12.09
C THR A 417 1.61 10.05 -11.58
N MET A 418 2.14 9.41 -10.54
CA MET A 418 3.46 9.73 -9.97
C MET A 418 4.59 9.48 -10.97
N ALA A 419 5.51 10.45 -11.05
CA ALA A 419 6.75 10.31 -11.80
C ALA A 419 7.87 9.65 -10.99
N ALA A 420 7.97 10.00 -9.71
CA ALA A 420 9.01 9.49 -8.83
C ALA A 420 8.58 9.52 -7.37
N LEU A 421 9.24 8.68 -6.58
CA LEU A 421 9.21 8.74 -5.13
C LEU A 421 10.60 9.13 -4.64
N CYS A 422 10.69 10.17 -3.81
CA CYS A 422 11.95 10.59 -3.20
C CYS A 422 11.90 10.39 -1.67
N LEU A 423 13.06 10.09 -1.08
CA LEU A 423 13.29 10.10 0.36
C LEU A 423 14.22 11.27 0.68
N LEU A 424 13.82 12.09 1.66
CA LEU A 424 14.61 13.19 2.20
C LEU A 424 14.85 12.93 3.69
N SER A 425 16.09 13.01 4.14
CA SER A 425 16.43 13.11 5.56
C SER A 425 16.99 14.50 5.88
N ALA A 426 16.70 15.00 7.08
CA ALA A 426 17.16 16.30 7.55
C ALA A 426 17.28 16.35 9.09
N ALA A 427 17.74 17.47 9.63
CA ALA A 427 17.94 17.67 11.06
C ALA A 427 16.63 17.68 11.87
N ASP A 428 15.51 18.10 11.28
CA ASP A 428 14.20 18.16 11.92
C ASP A 428 13.07 18.17 10.87
N ALA A 429 11.84 17.93 11.32
CA ALA A 429 10.67 17.80 10.44
C ALA A 429 10.28 19.12 9.76
N GLY A 430 10.52 20.27 10.41
CA GLY A 430 10.30 21.59 9.81
C GLY A 430 11.23 21.84 8.61
N THR A 431 12.47 21.35 8.69
CA THR A 431 13.44 21.37 7.59
C THR A 431 13.02 20.44 6.46
N VAL A 432 12.51 19.23 6.75
CA VAL A 432 11.94 18.33 5.74
C VAL A 432 10.80 19.02 4.97
N ILE A 433 9.85 19.65 5.66
CA ILE A 433 8.72 20.36 5.04
C ILE A 433 9.22 21.52 4.16
N ARG A 434 10.17 22.32 4.67
CA ARG A 434 10.75 23.44 3.91
C ARG A 434 11.41 22.98 2.62
N ASP A 435 12.25 21.96 2.71
CA ASP A 435 13.00 21.41 1.58
C ASP A 435 12.08 20.74 0.57
N PHE A 436 11.01 20.06 1.02
CA PHE A 436 9.97 19.57 0.11
C PHE A 436 9.20 20.68 -0.60
N THR A 437 8.86 21.76 0.09
CA THR A 437 8.26 22.94 -0.56
C THR A 437 9.21 23.51 -1.61
N THR A 438 10.50 23.69 -1.27
CA THR A 438 11.52 24.14 -2.23
C THR A 438 11.66 23.22 -3.44
N LEU A 439 11.62 21.90 -3.23
CA LEU A 439 11.64 20.92 -4.32
C LEU A 439 10.42 21.06 -5.23
N VAL A 440 9.21 21.03 -4.65
CA VAL A 440 7.95 21.12 -5.41
C VAL A 440 7.89 22.39 -6.25
N ASP A 441 8.30 23.53 -5.68
CA ASP A 441 8.29 24.82 -6.39
C ASP A 441 9.33 24.87 -7.53
N ALA A 442 10.48 24.20 -7.37
CA ALA A 442 11.55 24.21 -8.35
C ALA A 442 11.31 23.25 -9.52
N LEU A 443 10.69 22.09 -9.28
CA LEU A 443 10.51 20.99 -10.26
C LEU A 443 10.05 21.43 -11.66
N PRO A 444 9.03 22.30 -11.83
CA PRO A 444 8.56 22.71 -13.16
C PRO A 444 9.60 23.50 -13.97
N SER A 445 10.61 24.07 -13.31
CA SER A 445 11.63 24.92 -13.92
C SER A 445 12.97 24.21 -14.14
N VAL A 446 13.32 23.25 -13.26
CA VAL A 446 14.59 22.53 -13.32
C VAL A 446 14.52 21.31 -14.22
N LEU A 447 13.35 20.67 -14.33
CA LEU A 447 13.19 19.50 -15.17
C LEU A 447 13.25 19.90 -16.67
N PRO A 448 13.92 19.10 -17.53
CA PRO A 448 13.98 19.37 -18.96
C PRO A 448 12.58 19.40 -19.60
N PRO A 449 12.36 20.23 -20.64
CA PRO A 449 11.11 20.21 -21.40
C PRO A 449 10.99 18.90 -22.18
N ALA A 450 9.80 18.30 -22.17
CA ALA A 450 9.49 17.17 -23.05
C ALA A 450 9.29 17.66 -24.48
N ALA A 451 9.68 16.85 -25.47
CA ALA A 451 9.42 17.18 -26.87
C ALA A 451 7.91 17.29 -27.12
N PRO A 452 7.45 18.24 -27.96
CA PRO A 452 6.05 18.28 -28.36
C PRO A 452 5.67 16.95 -29.03
N ALA A 453 4.57 16.34 -28.58
CA ALA A 453 4.11 15.09 -29.16
C ALA A 453 3.92 15.28 -30.67
N THR A 454 4.70 14.57 -31.49
CA THR A 454 4.53 14.61 -32.94
C THR A 454 3.16 14.00 -33.27
N SER A 455 2.21 14.84 -33.70
CA SER A 455 0.90 14.37 -34.14
C SER A 455 1.06 13.58 -35.45
N ALA A 456 1.13 12.26 -35.35
CA ALA A 456 0.83 11.36 -36.44
C ALA A 456 -0.25 10.39 -35.96
N LEU A 457 -1.51 10.82 -36.00
CA LEU A 457 -2.66 9.94 -35.91
C LEU A 457 -3.04 9.48 -37.32
N PRO A 458 -3.01 8.18 -37.65
CA PRO A 458 -3.96 7.62 -38.59
C PRO A 458 -5.30 7.42 -37.84
N ASN A 459 -6.35 8.05 -38.34
CA ASN A 459 -7.75 8.05 -37.88
C ASN A 459 -8.21 6.88 -36.97
N GLY A 460 -8.81 7.25 -35.83
CA GLY A 460 -9.96 6.53 -35.26
C GLY A 460 -9.70 5.53 -34.14
N ALA A 461 -9.15 5.96 -32.99
CA ALA A 461 -9.32 5.31 -31.70
C ALA A 461 -9.10 6.34 -30.56
N PRO A 462 -9.81 6.28 -29.42
CA PRO A 462 -9.63 7.23 -28.33
C PRO A 462 -8.23 7.08 -27.72
N ALA A 463 -7.61 8.20 -27.36
CA ALA A 463 -6.26 8.26 -26.80
C ALA A 463 -6.24 7.58 -25.42
N THR A 464 -5.69 6.36 -25.37
CA THR A 464 -5.35 5.69 -24.12
C THR A 464 -4.01 6.21 -23.61
N SER A 465 -3.99 6.65 -22.36
CA SER A 465 -2.77 6.72 -21.55
C SER A 465 -2.16 5.32 -21.49
N VAL A 466 -1.04 5.14 -22.18
CA VAL A 466 -0.28 3.88 -22.21
C VAL A 466 1.09 4.22 -21.65
N LEU A 467 1.38 3.76 -20.42
CA LEU A 467 2.75 3.49 -20.02
C LEU A 467 3.36 2.57 -21.10
N PRO A 468 4.49 2.93 -21.72
CA PRO A 468 5.07 2.07 -22.73
C PRO A 468 5.45 0.72 -22.12
N PRO A 469 5.21 -0.42 -22.80
CA PRO A 469 5.71 -1.70 -22.33
C PRO A 469 7.24 -1.62 -22.26
N ALA A 470 7.81 -2.02 -21.12
CA ALA A 470 9.25 -2.21 -21.00
C ALA A 470 9.73 -3.14 -22.13
N ALA A 471 10.75 -2.70 -22.87
CA ALA A 471 11.29 -3.44 -23.99
C ALA A 471 11.70 -4.85 -23.53
N LYS A 472 11.13 -5.89 -24.17
CA LYS A 472 11.52 -7.29 -23.94
C LYS A 472 13.01 -7.47 -24.29
N ALA A 473 13.88 -7.47 -23.29
CA ALA A 473 15.23 -7.97 -23.45
C ALA A 473 15.18 -9.50 -23.46
N ALA A 474 15.34 -10.10 -24.63
CA ALA A 474 15.46 -11.54 -24.80
C ALA A 474 16.77 -12.04 -24.19
N LEU A 475 16.71 -12.60 -22.97
CA LEU A 475 17.80 -13.38 -22.40
C LEU A 475 17.77 -14.79 -23.00
N ALA A 476 18.76 -15.09 -23.84
CA ALA A 476 19.00 -16.42 -24.37
C ALA A 476 19.37 -17.39 -23.22
N ALA A 477 18.61 -18.47 -23.09
CA ALA A 477 18.88 -19.54 -22.12
C ALA A 477 20.17 -20.30 -22.47
N PRO A 478 21.02 -20.65 -21.48
CA PRO A 478 22.16 -21.54 -21.72
C PRO A 478 21.67 -22.98 -21.95
N ALA A 479 22.29 -23.64 -22.94
CA ALA A 479 21.94 -24.99 -23.38
C ALA A 479 22.16 -26.05 -22.28
N VAL A 480 21.07 -26.70 -21.86
CA VAL A 480 21.09 -27.86 -20.96
C VAL A 480 21.47 -29.11 -21.75
N ARG A 481 22.56 -29.79 -21.35
CA ARG A 481 22.94 -31.12 -21.86
C ARG A 481 21.88 -32.15 -21.45
N LYS A 482 21.32 -32.87 -22.45
CA LYS A 482 20.40 -33.99 -22.25
C LYS A 482 21.09 -35.19 -21.56
N PRO A 483 20.46 -35.85 -20.57
CA PRO A 483 20.85 -37.20 -20.17
C PRO A 483 20.25 -38.26 -21.13
N ALA A 484 20.97 -39.37 -21.28
CA ALA A 484 20.65 -40.50 -22.15
C ALA A 484 19.46 -41.36 -21.62
N PRO A 485 18.75 -42.11 -22.50
CA PRO A 485 17.51 -42.78 -22.12
C PRO A 485 17.77 -44.13 -21.42
N ALA A 486 17.05 -44.36 -20.33
CA ALA A 486 17.01 -45.65 -19.65
C ALA A 486 15.91 -46.57 -20.23
N VAL A 487 16.22 -47.86 -20.18
CA VAL A 487 15.60 -49.00 -20.86
C VAL A 487 14.24 -49.40 -20.26
N ARG A 488 13.27 -49.72 -21.14
CA ARG A 488 11.96 -50.32 -20.80
C ARG A 488 12.08 -51.78 -20.33
N LYS A 489 11.20 -52.21 -19.41
CA LYS A 489 10.55 -53.54 -19.34
C LYS A 489 9.36 -53.53 -18.34
N PRO A 490 8.42 -54.50 -18.37
CA PRO A 490 6.99 -54.20 -18.59
C PRO A 490 6.01 -54.62 -17.49
N ALA A 491 4.81 -54.03 -17.61
CA ALA A 491 3.43 -54.49 -17.30
C ALA A 491 3.11 -55.23 -15.98
N LEU A 492 2.03 -54.80 -15.31
CA LEU A 492 0.97 -55.68 -14.78
C LEU A 492 -0.30 -54.88 -14.44
N THR A 493 -1.43 -55.55 -14.66
CA THR A 493 -2.83 -55.12 -14.67
C THR A 493 -3.46 -54.97 -13.28
N ALA A 494 -4.53 -54.18 -13.20
CA ALA A 494 -5.39 -53.92 -12.03
C ALA A 494 -6.13 -55.17 -11.49
N PRO A 495 -6.77 -55.09 -10.30
CA PRO A 495 -8.19 -54.72 -10.31
C PRO A 495 -8.70 -53.85 -9.15
N THR A 496 -9.86 -53.28 -9.46
CA THR A 496 -10.83 -52.48 -8.72
C THR A 496 -11.30 -53.11 -7.40
N VAL A 497 -11.38 -52.31 -6.33
CA VAL A 497 -12.17 -52.64 -5.12
C VAL A 497 -13.08 -51.46 -4.79
N ARG A 498 -14.39 -51.71 -4.87
CA ARG A 498 -15.45 -50.87 -4.31
C ARG A 498 -15.39 -50.94 -2.79
N GLN A 499 -15.44 -49.81 -2.10
CA GLN A 499 -15.84 -49.78 -0.69
C GLN A 499 -17.05 -48.88 -0.50
N SER A 500 -18.03 -49.50 0.14
CA SER A 500 -19.36 -49.06 0.51
C SER A 500 -19.34 -48.10 1.71
N VAL A 501 -20.18 -47.08 1.62
CA VAL A 501 -20.60 -46.19 2.71
C VAL A 501 -21.45 -46.96 3.74
N PRO A 502 -21.22 -46.81 5.05
CA PRO A 502 -22.24 -47.03 6.06
C PRO A 502 -22.76 -45.70 6.64
N ALA A 503 -24.04 -45.72 6.94
CA ALA A 503 -24.90 -44.62 7.35
C ALA A 503 -24.61 -44.05 8.75
N ALA A 504 -25.05 -42.80 8.93
CA ALA A 504 -25.14 -42.09 10.20
C ALA A 504 -26.12 -42.80 11.18
N PRO A 505 -25.89 -42.72 12.50
CA PRO A 505 -26.93 -42.96 13.49
C PRO A 505 -27.61 -41.66 13.95
N GLU A 506 -28.91 -41.78 14.11
CA GLU A 506 -29.91 -40.82 14.58
C GLU A 506 -29.62 -40.21 15.96
N GLU A 507 -30.03 -38.95 16.10
CA GLU A 507 -30.35 -38.29 17.36
C GLU A 507 -31.59 -38.92 18.01
N VAL A 508 -31.55 -39.11 19.34
CA VAL A 508 -32.75 -39.27 20.21
C VAL A 508 -32.46 -38.54 21.55
N PRO A 509 -33.44 -37.85 22.16
CA PRO A 509 -33.22 -36.70 23.04
C PRO A 509 -33.32 -37.01 24.54
N ALA A 510 -32.80 -36.08 25.36
CA ALA A 510 -33.27 -35.76 26.71
C ALA A 510 -32.90 -34.31 27.06
#